data_AF-A0A537L9U5-F1
#
_entry.id   AF-A0A537L9U5-F1
#
_cell.length_a   1.000
_cell.length_b   1.000
_cell.length_c   1.000
_cell.angle_alpha   90.00
_cell.angle_beta   90.00
_cell.angle_gamma   90.00
#
_symmetry.space_group_name_H-M   'P 1'
#
loop_
_entity.id
_entity.type
_entity.pdbx_description
1 polymer ?
#
loop_
_entity_poly.entity_id
_entity_poly.type
_entity_poly.pdbx_seq_one_letter_code
_entity_poly.pdbx_strand_id
1 'polypeptide(L)'
;MAKKSKKAKAKTAKPKKRTVTAKAKKSTAKKRSAARRDPCAAERANLKRDQDRAAEIRDFLPEAPASQRPRLQAELKRLEQQTIPGDIRKLDACERLHPSR
;
A
#
# COMPACT_ATOMS: atom_id res chain seq x y z
N MET A 1 61.32 18.03 -33.86
CA MET A 1 61.47 19.48 -34.08
C MET A 1 60.11 20.16 -33.94
N ALA A 2 60.07 21.28 -33.21
CA ALA A 2 59.10 22.41 -33.16
C ALA A 2 57.61 22.16 -33.50
N LYS A 3 56.68 22.32 -32.56
CA LYS A 3 56.08 23.59 -32.06
C LYS A 3 55.41 24.47 -33.15
N LYS A 4 54.09 24.58 -32.99
CA LYS A 4 53.29 25.81 -32.77
C LYS A 4 52.55 26.49 -33.95
N SER A 5 51.22 26.53 -33.75
CA SER A 5 50.34 27.70 -33.80
C SER A 5 49.73 28.10 -35.15
N LYS A 6 48.38 28.13 -35.22
CA LYS A 6 47.65 29.41 -35.25
C LYS A 6 46.17 29.26 -34.92
N LYS A 7 45.71 30.30 -34.23
CA LYS A 7 44.44 30.60 -33.58
C LYS A 7 43.49 31.29 -34.57
N ALA A 8 42.21 30.91 -34.62
CA ALA A 8 41.08 31.78 -35.03
C ALA A 8 39.74 31.08 -34.69
N LYS A 9 39.16 31.30 -33.50
CA LYS A 9 38.00 32.18 -33.21
C LYS A 9 36.80 32.11 -34.18
N ALA A 10 35.77 31.42 -33.69
CA ALA A 10 34.37 31.85 -33.49
C ALA A 10 33.47 32.03 -34.72
N LYS A 11 32.29 31.35 -34.72
CA LYS A 11 30.94 31.96 -34.78
C LYS A 11 29.88 31.04 -34.14
N THR A 12 29.33 31.53 -33.03
CA THR A 12 27.92 31.45 -32.60
C THR A 12 27.06 30.24 -33.03
N ALA A 13 26.76 29.35 -32.09
CA ALA A 13 25.54 28.55 -32.12
C ALA A 13 24.82 28.66 -30.76
N LYS A 14 23.75 29.46 -30.77
CA LYS A 14 22.55 29.51 -29.90
C LYS A 14 22.67 28.87 -28.50
N PRO A 15 22.31 29.59 -27.42
CA PRO A 15 22.15 28.94 -26.13
C PRO A 15 21.01 27.93 -26.25
N LYS A 16 21.33 26.63 -26.23
CA LYS A 16 20.34 25.61 -25.93
C LYS A 16 19.85 25.95 -24.53
N LYS A 17 18.64 26.53 -24.46
CA LYS A 17 17.85 26.61 -23.24
C LYS A 17 17.93 25.23 -22.59
N ARG A 18 18.71 25.10 -21.52
CA ARG A 18 18.63 23.94 -20.64
C ARG A 18 17.26 24.10 -19.99
N THR A 19 16.25 23.54 -20.64
CA THR A 19 14.96 23.24 -20.05
C THR A 19 15.27 22.47 -18.78
N VAL A 20 15.22 23.17 -17.66
CA VAL A 20 15.21 22.57 -16.33
C VAL A 20 13.97 21.69 -16.37
N THR A 21 14.18 20.39 -16.53
CA THR A 21 13.11 19.42 -16.33
C THR A 21 12.76 19.53 -14.86
N ALA A 22 11.77 20.38 -14.57
CA ALA A 22 11.12 20.41 -13.28
C ALA A 22 10.66 18.97 -13.04
N LYS A 23 11.41 18.27 -12.19
CA LYS A 23 11.08 16.94 -11.70
C LYS A 23 9.72 17.10 -11.08
N ALA A 24 8.69 16.72 -11.83
CA ALA A 24 7.31 16.80 -11.40
C ALA A 24 7.28 16.03 -10.08
N LYS A 25 7.18 16.76 -8.98
CA LYS A 25 6.81 16.18 -7.69
C LYS A 25 5.43 15.60 -7.95
N LYS A 26 5.39 14.31 -8.26
CA LYS A 26 4.19 13.50 -8.45
C LYS A 26 3.36 13.76 -7.20
N SER A 27 2.35 14.61 -7.35
CA SER A 27 1.55 15.11 -6.27
C SER A 27 0.85 13.92 -5.63
N THR A 28 1.31 13.53 -4.45
CA THR A 28 0.69 12.53 -3.58
C THR A 28 -0.64 13.04 -2.99
N ALA A 29 -1.30 13.99 -3.66
CA ALA A 29 -2.57 14.58 -3.22
C ALA A 29 -3.76 13.63 -3.42
N LYS A 30 -3.65 12.62 -4.30
CA LYS A 30 -4.76 11.70 -4.60
C LYS A 30 -4.90 10.51 -3.65
N LYS A 31 -3.99 10.35 -2.67
CA LYS A 31 -4.07 9.30 -1.62
C LYS A 31 -4.69 9.79 -0.30
N ARG A 32 -5.07 11.07 -0.18
CA ARG A 32 -5.72 11.61 1.03
C ARG A 32 -7.25 11.53 1.03
N SER A 33 -7.87 11.17 -0.10
CA SER A 33 -9.32 11.18 -0.25
C SER A 33 -10.02 9.90 0.21
N ALA A 34 -9.32 8.78 0.29
CA ALA A 34 -9.91 7.52 0.77
C ALA A 34 -10.09 7.51 2.29
N ALA A 35 -9.08 7.93 3.05
CA ALA A 35 -9.13 8.03 4.52
C ALA A 35 -10.10 9.12 5.04
N ARG A 36 -10.57 10.03 4.17
CA ARG A 36 -11.55 11.08 4.52
C ARG A 36 -13.01 10.64 4.37
N ARG A 37 -13.28 9.55 3.66
CA ARG A 37 -14.67 9.13 3.35
C ARG A 37 -15.23 8.13 4.34
N ASP A 38 -14.35 7.36 4.98
CA ASP A 38 -14.74 6.40 6.01
C ASP A 38 -13.53 6.18 6.94
N PRO A 39 -13.52 6.81 8.14
CA PRO A 39 -12.47 6.62 9.13
C PRO A 39 -12.40 5.18 9.65
N CYS A 40 -13.45 4.38 9.45
CA CYS A 40 -13.58 2.99 9.89
C CYS A 40 -13.32 1.98 8.78
N ALA A 41 -13.07 2.44 7.54
CA ALA A 41 -12.79 1.57 6.40
C ALA A 41 -11.56 0.68 6.61
N ALA A 42 -10.57 1.14 7.38
CA ALA A 42 -9.40 0.34 7.71
C ALA A 42 -9.77 -0.87 8.57
N GLU A 43 -10.55 -0.66 9.63
CA GLU A 43 -11.03 -1.73 10.52
C GLU A 43 -11.95 -2.70 9.77
N ARG A 44 -12.88 -2.18 8.95
CA ARG A 44 -13.73 -2.99 8.06
C ARG A 44 -12.90 -3.84 7.09
N ALA A 45 -11.86 -3.25 6.48
CA ALA A 45 -11.00 -3.94 5.54
C ALA A 45 -10.08 -4.98 6.21
N ASN A 46 -9.71 -4.78 7.48
CA ASN A 46 -8.97 -5.78 8.26
C ASN A 46 -9.88 -6.94 8.63
N LEU A 47 -11.05 -6.66 9.22
CA LEU A 47 -12.04 -7.68 9.58
C LEU A 47 -12.45 -8.54 8.37
N LYS A 48 -12.72 -7.89 7.24
CA LYS A 48 -13.07 -8.61 6.01
C LYS A 48 -11.93 -9.51 5.52
N ARG A 49 -10.69 -9.01 5.50
CA ARG A 49 -9.53 -9.81 5.10
C ARG A 49 -9.33 -11.03 6.00
N ASP A 50 -9.52 -10.87 7.30
CA ASP A 50 -9.36 -11.97 8.24
C ASP A 50 -10.50 -13.00 8.10
N GLN A 51 -11.72 -12.56 7.78
CA GLN A 51 -12.85 -13.44 7.44
C GLN A 51 -12.60 -14.20 6.13
N ASP A 52 -12.18 -13.51 5.08
CA ASP A 52 -11.85 -14.11 3.77
C ASP A 52 -10.73 -15.16 3.96
N ARG A 53 -9.68 -14.83 4.72
CA ARG A 53 -8.58 -15.75 5.03
C ARG A 53 -9.03 -16.94 5.87
N ALA A 54 -9.92 -16.75 6.83
CA ALA A 54 -10.47 -17.87 7.61
C ALA A 54 -11.32 -18.80 6.74
N ALA A 55 -12.08 -18.25 5.77
CA ALA A 55 -12.83 -19.02 4.80
C ALA A 55 -11.89 -19.84 3.88
N GLU A 56 -10.86 -19.21 3.31
CA GLU A 56 -9.84 -19.90 2.51
C GLU A 56 -9.18 -21.04 3.28
N ILE A 57 -8.84 -20.82 4.55
CA ILE A 57 -8.25 -21.86 5.40
C ILE A 57 -9.23 -23.01 5.65
N ARG A 58 -10.52 -22.72 5.88
CA ARG A 58 -11.57 -23.73 6.05
C ARG A 58 -11.74 -24.60 4.81
N ASP A 59 -11.75 -23.98 3.64
CA ASP A 59 -11.91 -24.67 2.36
C ASP A 59 -10.68 -25.50 2.01
N PHE A 60 -9.47 -25.02 2.34
CA PHE A 60 -8.22 -25.72 2.07
C PHE A 60 -7.87 -26.79 3.12
N LEU A 61 -8.35 -26.68 4.36
CA LEU A 61 -8.10 -27.65 5.45
C LEU A 61 -8.32 -29.14 5.09
N PRO A 62 -9.42 -29.53 4.39
CA PRO A 62 -9.66 -30.91 4.00
C PRO A 62 -8.62 -31.43 3.00
N GLU A 63 -8.18 -30.59 2.06
CA GLU A 63 -7.17 -30.94 1.04
C GLU A 63 -5.73 -30.76 1.52
N ALA A 64 -5.53 -30.03 2.61
CA ALA A 64 -4.21 -29.73 3.15
C ALA A 64 -3.48 -31.00 3.62
N PRO A 65 -2.17 -31.10 3.37
CA PRO A 65 -1.36 -32.22 3.85
C PRO A 65 -1.36 -32.27 5.38
N ALA A 66 -1.34 -33.48 5.94
CA ALA A 66 -1.45 -33.71 7.38
C ALA A 66 -0.40 -32.95 8.22
N SER A 67 0.77 -32.65 7.64
CA SER A 67 1.82 -31.84 8.26
C SER A 67 1.47 -30.35 8.41
N GLN A 68 0.58 -29.83 7.56
CA GLN A 68 0.16 -28.42 7.56
C GLN A 68 -1.17 -28.19 8.27
N ARG A 69 -2.02 -29.23 8.39
CA ARG A 69 -3.31 -29.16 9.09
C ARG A 69 -3.21 -28.54 10.49
N PRO A 70 -2.25 -28.89 11.36
CA PRO A 70 -2.14 -28.27 12.69
C PRO A 70 -1.84 -26.77 12.65
N ARG A 71 -0.99 -26.33 11.70
CA ARG A 71 -0.65 -24.92 11.52
C ARG A 71 -1.85 -24.12 11.02
N LEU A 72 -2.57 -24.65 10.03
CA LEU A 72 -3.77 -24.04 9.48
C LEU A 72 -4.91 -23.99 10.51
N GLN A 73 -5.10 -25.04 11.32
CA GLN A 73 -6.06 -25.02 12.43
C GLN A 73 -5.69 -23.99 13.50
N ALA A 74 -4.41 -23.87 13.86
CA ALA A 74 -3.95 -22.85 14.79
C ALA A 74 -4.18 -21.43 14.24
N GLU A 75 -3.96 -21.23 12.94
CA GLU A 75 -4.19 -19.97 12.27
C GLU A 75 -5.67 -19.61 12.16
N LEU A 76 -6.52 -20.58 11.82
CA LEU A 76 -7.99 -20.43 11.85
C LEU A 76 -8.46 -20.01 13.24
N LYS A 77 -8.02 -20.73 14.28
CA LYS A 77 -8.38 -20.44 15.67
C LYS A 77 -7.90 -19.07 16.11
N ARG A 78 -6.71 -18.65 15.68
CA ARG A 78 -6.20 -17.29 15.92
C ARG A 78 -7.08 -16.25 15.24
N LEU A 79 -7.44 -16.46 13.96
CA LEU A 79 -8.30 -15.53 13.22
C LEU A 79 -9.66 -15.43 13.91
N GLU A 80 -10.30 -16.53 14.31
CA GLU A 80 -11.57 -16.54 15.05
C GLU A 80 -11.44 -15.81 16.41
N GLN A 81 -10.36 -16.05 17.16
CA GLN A 81 -10.13 -15.38 18.45
C GLN A 81 -9.82 -13.88 18.32
N GLN A 82 -9.23 -13.44 17.21
CA GLN A 82 -8.85 -12.04 16.99
C GLN A 82 -10.01 -11.25 16.37
N THR A 83 -10.67 -11.80 15.35
CA THR A 83 -11.76 -11.14 14.63
C THR A 83 -13.02 -11.00 15.48
N ILE A 84 -13.41 -12.04 16.23
CA ILE A 84 -14.73 -12.07 16.88
C ILE A 84 -14.86 -11.06 18.04
N PRO A 85 -13.87 -10.87 18.93
CA PRO A 85 -13.98 -9.88 19.99
C PRO A 85 -13.14 -8.61 19.77
N GLY A 86 -12.01 -8.68 19.06
CA GLY A 86 -11.08 -7.55 18.96
C GLY A 86 -11.46 -6.58 17.88
N ASP A 87 -11.49 -7.05 16.64
CA ASP A 87 -11.66 -6.18 15.47
C ASP A 87 -13.13 -5.77 15.28
N ILE A 88 -14.09 -6.62 15.67
CA ILE A 88 -15.51 -6.21 15.75
C ILE A 88 -15.70 -5.08 16.77
N ARG A 89 -15.06 -5.14 17.95
CA ARG A 89 -15.16 -4.06 18.95
C ARG A 89 -14.52 -2.76 18.48
N LYS A 90 -13.38 -2.83 17.77
CA LYS A 90 -12.74 -1.65 17.20
C LYS A 90 -13.58 -1.03 16.09
N LEU A 91 -14.17 -1.87 15.24
CA LEU A 91 -15.09 -1.42 14.20
C LEU A 91 -16.34 -0.76 14.81
N ASP A 92 -16.98 -1.40 15.78
CA ASP A 92 -18.15 -0.86 16.49
C ASP A 92 -17.79 0.45 17.23
N ALA A 93 -16.65 0.51 17.92
CA ALA A 93 -16.17 1.73 18.55
C ALA A 93 -15.92 2.84 17.52
N CYS A 94 -15.34 2.51 16.37
CA CYS A 94 -15.12 3.46 15.30
C CYS A 94 -16.44 3.97 14.70
N GLU A 95 -17.40 3.06 14.41
CA GLU A 95 -18.71 3.40 13.87
C GLU A 95 -19.54 4.23 14.87
N ARG A 96 -19.38 4.00 16.18
CA ARG A 96 -19.97 4.85 17.24
C ARG A 96 -19.33 6.23 17.35
N LEU A 97 -18.02 6.34 17.12
CA LEU A 97 -17.30 7.62 17.12
C LEU A 97 -17.53 8.41 15.82
N HIS A 98 -17.86 7.71 14.74
CA HIS A 98 -18.12 8.25 13.42
C HIS A 98 -19.46 7.73 12.88
N PRO A 99 -20.58 8.01 13.57
CA PRO A 99 -21.89 7.65 13.04
C PRO A 99 -22.02 8.36 11.69
N SER A 100 -22.43 7.59 10.68
CA SER A 100 -22.52 8.05 9.30
C SER A 100 -23.16 9.45 9.25
N ARG A 101 -22.39 10.43 8.76
CA ARG A 101 -22.89 11.76 8.42
C ARG A 101 -23.91 11.68 7.30
#